data_AF-A0A1I1UN97-F1
#
_entry.id   AF-A0A1I1UN97-F1
#
_cell.length_a   1.000
_cell.length_b   1.000
_cell.length_c   1.000
_cell.angle_alpha   90.00
_cell.angle_beta   90.00
_cell.angle_gamma   90.00
#
_symmetry.space_group_name_H-M   'P 1'
#
loop_
_entity.id
_entity.type
_entity.pdbx_description
1 polymer ?
#
loop_
_entity_poly.entity_id
_entity_poly.type
_entity_poly.pdbx_seq_one_letter_code
_entity_poly.pdbx_strand_id
1 'polypeptide(L)'
;METPVRNALTRLWGIMSLSWHITVFTVKYVLIKSRNLKLFTYREDVFVYWIWRWHWRWDATHKQWTASRLRAYCPVCQSKLNAIKNDHSILLICPKGGRTHEKFNTKSETSDKIKLLLLEKAARQFNLSEQ
;
A
#
# COMPACT_ATOMS: atom_id res chain seq x y z
N MET A 1 -35.79 23.62 -44.92
CA MET A 1 -34.62 24.52 -44.81
C MET A 1 -34.23 24.58 -43.34
N GLU A 2 -33.33 23.71 -42.89
CA GLU A 2 -32.79 23.80 -41.53
C GLU A 2 -31.77 24.94 -41.48
N THR A 3 -31.92 25.83 -40.52
CA THR A 3 -31.18 27.09 -40.44
C THR A 3 -29.73 26.85 -40.00
N PRO A 4 -28.75 27.57 -40.58
CA PRO A 4 -27.32 27.40 -40.28
C PRO A 4 -26.99 27.59 -38.78
N VAL A 5 -27.84 28.31 -38.06
CA VAL A 5 -27.76 28.56 -36.61
C VAL A 5 -27.91 27.27 -35.79
N ARG A 6 -28.79 26.34 -36.19
CA ARG A 6 -29.01 25.08 -35.46
C ARG A 6 -27.79 24.16 -35.53
N ASN A 7 -27.09 24.15 -36.66
CA ASN A 7 -25.84 23.39 -36.85
C ASN A 7 -24.65 23.98 -36.08
N ALA A 8 -24.63 25.29 -35.85
CA ALA A 8 -23.59 25.93 -35.04
C ALA A 8 -23.75 25.61 -33.55
N LEU A 9 -24.99 25.63 -33.04
CA LEU A 9 -25.29 25.33 -31.64
C LEU A 9 -25.00 23.87 -31.27
N THR A 10 -25.34 22.91 -32.14
CA THR A 10 -25.04 21.49 -31.89
C THR A 10 -23.55 21.19 -31.86
N ARG A 11 -22.75 21.87 -32.73
CA ARG A 11 -21.29 21.77 -32.71
C ARG A 11 -20.68 22.34 -31.43
N LEU A 12 -21.13 23.51 -30.97
CA LEU A 12 -20.67 24.12 -29.72
C LEU A 12 -21.02 23.24 -28.51
N TRP A 13 -22.23 22.66 -28.48
CA TRP A 13 -22.65 21.73 -27.44
C TRP A 13 -21.78 20.47 -27.39
N GLY A 14 -21.44 19.92 -28.56
CA GLY A 14 -20.52 18.79 -28.67
C GLY A 14 -19.12 19.08 -28.12
N ILE A 15 -18.57 20.26 -28.43
CA ILE A 15 -17.25 20.69 -27.92
C ILE A 15 -17.28 20.87 -26.40
N MET A 16 -18.32 21.52 -25.86
CA MET A 16 -18.46 21.71 -24.41
C MET A 16 -18.62 20.38 -23.68
N SER A 17 -19.43 19.47 -24.19
CA SER A 17 -19.61 18.12 -23.63
C SER A 17 -18.30 17.32 -23.63
N LEU A 18 -17.56 17.33 -24.75
CA LEU A 18 -16.28 16.63 -24.84
C LEU A 18 -15.26 17.19 -23.85
N SER A 19 -15.18 18.53 -23.73
CA SER A 19 -14.28 19.19 -22.80
C SER A 19 -14.59 18.80 -21.36
N TRP A 20 -15.86 18.74 -20.97
CA TRP A 20 -16.30 18.30 -19.65
C TRP A 20 -15.87 16.86 -19.35
N HIS A 21 -16.07 15.93 -20.28
CA HIS A 21 -15.65 14.54 -20.10
C HIS A 21 -14.13 14.40 -19.95
N ILE A 22 -13.35 15.17 -20.72
CA ILE A 22 -11.88 15.20 -20.59
C ILE A 22 -11.47 15.74 -19.22
N THR A 23 -12.09 16.82 -18.74
CA THR A 23 -11.81 17.38 -17.41
C THR A 23 -12.14 16.40 -16.30
N VAL A 24 -13.31 15.74 -16.34
CA VAL A 24 -13.69 14.73 -15.34
C VAL A 24 -12.72 13.55 -15.37
N PHE A 25 -12.33 13.08 -16.55
CA PHE A 25 -11.39 11.97 -16.70
C PHE A 25 -10.00 12.32 -16.16
N THR A 26 -9.49 13.50 -16.50
CA THR A 26 -8.18 13.98 -16.01
C THR A 26 -8.18 14.16 -14.50
N VAL A 27 -9.23 14.75 -13.90
CA VAL A 27 -9.36 14.86 -12.44
C VAL A 27 -9.39 13.49 -11.77
N LYS A 28 -10.21 12.55 -12.28
CA LYS A 28 -10.23 11.17 -11.76
C LYS A 28 -8.87 10.50 -11.85
N TYR A 29 -8.20 10.62 -12.98
CA TYR A 29 -6.86 10.05 -13.19
C TYR A 29 -5.84 10.61 -12.20
N VAL A 30 -5.81 11.94 -12.01
CA VAL A 30 -4.91 12.61 -11.05
C VAL A 30 -5.23 12.18 -9.61
N LEU A 31 -6.51 12.10 -9.23
CA LEU A 31 -6.91 11.64 -7.90
C LEU A 31 -6.48 10.18 -7.64
N ILE A 32 -6.68 9.28 -8.60
CA ILE A 32 -6.24 7.88 -8.49
C ILE A 32 -4.71 7.80 -8.36
N LYS A 33 -3.97 8.54 -9.18
CA LYS A 33 -2.50 8.54 -9.15
C LYS A 33 -1.95 9.10 -7.83
N SER A 34 -2.52 10.19 -7.34
CA SER A 34 -2.09 10.82 -6.08
C SER A 34 -2.36 9.94 -4.85
N ARG A 35 -3.49 9.23 -4.80
CA ARG A 35 -3.79 8.26 -3.74
C ARG A 35 -2.78 7.12 -3.71
N ASN A 36 -2.46 6.56 -4.88
CA ASN A 36 -1.45 5.49 -4.98
C ASN A 36 -0.05 5.97 -4.57
N LEU A 37 0.31 7.23 -4.84
CA LEU A 37 1.61 7.78 -4.46
C LEU A 37 1.89 7.70 -2.95
N LYS A 38 0.87 7.96 -2.12
CA LYS A 38 0.98 7.89 -0.65
C LYS A 38 1.14 6.46 -0.13
N LEU A 39 0.51 5.47 -0.79
CA LEU A 39 0.74 4.07 -0.47
C LEU A 39 2.20 3.69 -0.74
N PHE A 40 2.74 4.10 -1.89
CA PHE A 40 4.11 3.78 -2.26
C PHE A 40 5.19 4.36 -1.34
N THR A 41 4.92 5.45 -0.62
CA THR A 41 5.87 6.02 0.34
C THR A 41 5.82 5.34 1.71
N TYR A 42 4.70 4.69 2.05
CA TYR A 42 4.54 3.95 3.30
C TYR A 42 5.20 2.57 3.21
N ARG A 43 6.49 2.47 3.57
CA ARG A 43 7.31 1.25 3.44
C ARG A 43 7.99 0.81 4.73
N GLU A 44 7.79 1.56 5.80
CA GLU A 44 8.41 1.34 7.10
C GLU A 44 7.42 1.71 8.20
N ASP A 45 7.33 0.87 9.23
CA ASP A 45 6.57 1.14 10.44
C ASP A 45 7.00 0.19 11.59
N VAL A 46 6.60 0.51 12.81
CA VAL A 46 6.92 -0.26 14.01
C VAL A 46 5.77 -1.19 14.37
N PHE A 47 6.04 -2.50 14.42
CA PHE A 47 5.10 -3.52 14.89
C PHE A 47 5.79 -4.44 15.88
N VAL A 48 5.11 -4.70 17.00
CA VAL A 48 5.57 -5.63 18.03
C VAL A 48 7.04 -5.34 18.40
N TYR A 49 7.31 -4.07 18.70
CA TYR A 49 8.62 -3.53 19.11
C TYR A 49 9.73 -3.50 18.04
N TRP A 50 9.50 -4.04 16.84
CA TRP A 50 10.49 -4.05 15.76
C TRP A 50 10.12 -3.08 14.64
N ILE A 51 11.13 -2.52 13.98
CA ILE A 51 10.93 -1.75 12.75
C ILE A 51 10.76 -2.74 11.60
N TRP A 52 9.64 -2.72 10.91
CA TRP A 52 9.38 -3.53 9.74
C TRP A 52 9.53 -2.70 8.48
N ARG A 53 10.21 -3.25 7.48
CA ARG A 53 10.31 -2.66 6.14
C ARG A 53 9.77 -3.62 5.10
N TRP A 54 9.07 -3.08 4.10
CA TRP A 54 8.50 -3.87 3.01
C TRP A 54 8.49 -3.11 1.69
N HIS A 55 8.15 -3.82 0.63
CA HIS A 55 7.92 -3.28 -0.70
C HIS A 55 6.50 -3.61 -1.14
N TRP A 56 5.76 -2.61 -1.61
CA TRP A 56 4.46 -2.84 -2.24
C TRP A 56 4.62 -3.55 -3.58
N ARG A 57 3.80 -4.56 -3.80
CA ARG A 57 3.67 -5.25 -5.08
C ARG A 57 2.18 -5.37 -5.41
N TRP A 58 1.83 -5.07 -6.66
CA TRP A 58 0.47 -5.32 -7.14
C TRP A 58 0.29 -6.81 -7.38
N ASP A 59 -0.71 -7.40 -6.73
CA ASP A 59 -1.19 -8.74 -7.02
C ASP A 59 -2.32 -8.63 -8.06
N ALA A 60 -2.01 -9.01 -9.29
CA ALA A 60 -2.96 -8.96 -10.40
C ALA A 60 -4.11 -9.96 -10.25
N THR A 61 -3.88 -11.08 -9.56
CA THR A 61 -4.88 -12.15 -9.38
C THR A 61 -6.01 -11.67 -8.48
N HIS A 62 -5.65 -11.05 -7.35
CA HIS A 62 -6.61 -10.55 -6.36
C HIS A 62 -6.92 -9.06 -6.53
N LYS A 63 -6.36 -8.41 -7.55
CA LYS A 63 -6.52 -6.97 -7.84
C LYS A 63 -6.27 -6.09 -6.61
N GLN A 64 -5.21 -6.38 -5.86
CA GLN A 64 -4.90 -5.65 -4.62
C GLN A 64 -3.40 -5.44 -4.42
N TRP A 65 -3.04 -4.41 -3.66
CA TRP A 65 -1.65 -4.17 -3.25
C TRP A 65 -1.28 -5.10 -2.09
N THR A 66 -0.14 -5.77 -2.20
CA THR A 66 0.37 -6.69 -1.18
C THR A 66 1.77 -6.26 -0.71
N ALA A 67 2.06 -6.51 0.57
CA ALA A 67 3.39 -6.30 1.13
C ALA A 67 4.31 -7.47 0.77
N SER A 68 5.44 -7.16 0.15
CA SER A 68 6.46 -8.12 -0.27
C SER A 68 7.82 -7.79 0.37
N ARG A 69 8.73 -8.77 0.41
CA ARG A 69 10.08 -8.61 1.01
C ARG A 69 10.06 -8.05 2.43
N LEU A 70 9.03 -8.42 3.20
CA LEU A 70 8.86 -8.00 4.58
C LEU A 70 10.07 -8.43 5.43
N ARG A 71 10.71 -7.48 6.10
CA ARG A 71 11.91 -7.70 6.92
C ARG A 71 11.84 -6.87 8.20
N ALA A 72 12.26 -7.47 9.31
CA ALA A 72 12.35 -6.80 10.60
C ALA A 72 13.76 -6.25 10.85
N TYR A 73 13.82 -5.14 11.59
CA TYR A 73 15.00 -4.38 11.91
C TYR A 73 15.00 -4.02 13.40
N CYS A 74 16.18 -4.00 14.00
CA CYS A 74 16.36 -3.63 15.40
C CYS A 74 16.03 -2.14 15.59
N PRO A 75 15.17 -1.75 16.56
CA PRO A 75 14.85 -0.34 16.80
C PRO A 75 16.05 0.48 17.28
N VAL A 76 17.02 -0.15 17.95
CA VAL A 76 18.18 0.54 18.53
C VAL A 76 19.27 0.80 17.50
N CYS A 77 19.72 -0.24 16.79
CA CYS A 77 20.86 -0.14 15.87
C CYS A 77 20.47 -0.18 14.39
N GLN A 78 19.16 -0.26 14.08
CA GLN A 78 18.61 -0.35 12.73
C GLN A 78 19.22 -1.45 11.85
N SER A 79 19.88 -2.44 12.45
CA SER A 79 20.40 -3.59 11.72
C SER A 79 19.27 -4.56 11.40
N LYS A 80 19.38 -5.21 10.24
CA LYS A 80 18.45 -6.26 9.83
C LYS A 80 18.49 -7.39 10.85
N LEU A 81 17.33 -7.80 11.35
CA LEU A 81 17.23 -8.94 12.24
C LEU A 81 17.39 -10.26 11.46
N ASN A 82 18.06 -11.21 12.08
CA ASN A 82 18.17 -12.57 11.58
C ASN A 82 16.99 -13.39 12.11
N ALA A 83 16.30 -14.08 11.21
CA ALA A 83 15.23 -14.99 11.57
C ALA A 83 15.81 -16.40 11.74
N ILE A 84 15.78 -16.93 12.95
CA ILE A 84 16.08 -18.34 13.25
C ILE A 84 14.76 -19.06 13.39
N LYS A 85 14.51 -20.04 12.53
CA LYS A 85 13.31 -20.86 12.57
C LYS A 85 13.62 -22.15 13.33
N ASN A 86 12.90 -22.38 14.42
CA ASN A 86 12.82 -23.66 15.09
C ASN A 86 11.47 -24.32 14.76
N ASP A 87 11.32 -25.60 15.06
CA ASP A 87 10.09 -26.39 14.79
C ASP A 87 8.81 -25.74 15.35
N HIS A 88 8.98 -24.91 16.39
CA HIS A 88 7.90 -24.27 17.13
C HIS A 88 8.09 -22.76 17.30
N SER A 89 9.12 -22.10 16.76
CA SER A 89 9.34 -20.64 16.95
C SER A 89 10.04 -19.99 15.74
N ILE A 90 9.73 -18.72 15.45
CA ILE A 90 10.63 -17.86 14.67
C ILE A 90 11.21 -16.85 15.64
N LEU A 91 12.52 -16.91 15.84
CA LEU A 91 13.28 -15.99 16.69
C LEU A 91 13.90 -14.92 15.82
N LEU A 92 13.67 -13.64 16.17
CA LEU A 92 14.32 -12.50 15.52
C LEU A 92 15.48 -12.01 16.39
N ILE A 93 16.70 -12.06 15.84
CA ILE A 93 17.93 -11.78 16.58
C ILE A 93 18.66 -10.59 15.97
N CYS A 94 19.04 -9.64 16.82
CA CYS A 94 19.88 -8.51 16.41
C CYS A 94 21.35 -8.96 16.28
N PRO A 95 22.00 -8.77 15.13
CA PRO A 95 23.40 -9.17 14.94
C PRO A 95 24.42 -8.28 15.66
N LYS A 96 24.06 -7.03 15.99
CA LYS A 96 25.02 -6.02 16.50
C LYS A 96 24.98 -5.80 18.01
N GLY A 97 24.01 -6.37 18.72
CA GLY A 97 23.91 -6.21 20.17
C GLY A 97 23.20 -7.41 20.78
N GLY A 98 23.88 -8.13 21.68
CA GLY A 98 23.42 -9.38 22.29
C GLY A 98 22.19 -9.27 23.22
N ARG A 99 21.41 -8.20 23.13
CA ARG A 99 20.13 -8.05 23.83
C ARG A 99 19.01 -8.46 22.87
N THR A 100 18.72 -9.75 22.81
CA THR A 100 17.47 -10.27 22.25
C THR A 100 16.39 -10.24 23.30
N HIS A 101 15.23 -9.68 23.00
CA HIS A 101 14.01 -10.06 23.69
C HIS A 101 12.88 -10.16 22.65
N GLU A 102 12.60 -11.38 22.20
CA GLU A 102 11.30 -12.05 22.38
C GLU A 102 11.26 -13.38 21.62
N LYS A 103 10.81 -14.43 22.32
CA LYS A 103 10.42 -15.72 21.74
C LYS A 103 9.04 -15.55 21.10
N PHE A 104 8.94 -15.51 19.78
CA PHE A 104 7.66 -15.74 19.13
C PHE A 104 7.43 -17.25 19.05
N ASN A 105 6.54 -17.76 19.89
CA ASN A 105 6.03 -19.13 19.78
C ASN A 105 5.29 -19.21 18.44
N THR A 106 5.81 -20.01 17.51
CA THR A 106 5.32 -20.17 16.15
C THR A 106 4.10 -21.05 16.14
N LYS A 107 3.15 -20.65 15.31
CA LYS A 107 2.58 -21.53 14.29
C LYS A 107 2.07 -20.63 13.19
N SER A 108 2.82 -20.47 12.09
CA SER A 108 2.45 -19.86 10.79
C SER A 108 1.65 -18.54 10.75
N GLU A 109 1.28 -17.96 11.88
CA GLU A 109 0.37 -16.85 12.05
C GLU A 109 1.13 -15.54 12.01
N THR A 110 2.44 -15.50 12.22
CA THR A 110 3.14 -14.23 12.50
C THR A 110 3.38 -13.40 11.25
N SER A 111 3.81 -14.00 10.13
CA SER A 111 3.99 -13.26 8.87
C SER A 111 2.62 -12.80 8.33
N ASP A 112 1.62 -13.68 8.38
CA ASP A 112 0.29 -13.35 7.87
C ASP A 112 -0.48 -12.42 8.82
N LYS A 113 -0.31 -12.51 10.15
CA LYS A 113 -0.81 -11.51 11.11
C LYS A 113 -0.10 -10.18 10.93
N ILE A 114 1.21 -10.13 10.71
CA ILE A 114 1.91 -8.86 10.46
C ILE A 114 1.47 -8.27 9.12
N LYS A 115 1.30 -9.08 8.07
CA LYS A 115 0.71 -8.62 6.81
C LYS A 115 -0.72 -8.12 7.00
N LEU A 116 -1.54 -8.81 7.79
CA LEU A 116 -2.90 -8.38 8.14
C LEU A 116 -2.87 -7.04 8.89
N LEU A 117 -2.05 -6.91 9.93
CA LEU A 117 -1.87 -5.66 10.68
C LEU A 117 -1.34 -4.52 9.81
N LEU A 118 -0.43 -4.82 8.89
CA LEU A 118 0.07 -3.88 7.88
C LEU A 118 -1.04 -3.41 6.95
N LEU A 119 -1.81 -4.35 6.41
CA LEU A 119 -2.93 -4.05 5.50
C LEU A 119 -4.03 -3.28 6.22
N GLU A 120 -4.35 -3.65 7.46
CA GLU A 120 -5.35 -2.97 8.28
C GLU A 120 -4.91 -1.54 8.63
N LYS A 121 -3.67 -1.35 9.06
CA LYS A 121 -3.13 -0.02 9.39
C LYS A 121 -2.99 0.84 8.13
N ALA A 122 -2.56 0.27 7.00
CA ALA A 122 -2.57 0.95 5.71
C ALA A 122 -4.00 1.31 5.28
N ALA A 123 -4.97 0.41 5.43
CA ALA A 123 -6.36 0.66 5.07
C ALA A 123 -6.96 1.80 5.89
N ARG A 124 -6.70 1.87 7.20
CA ARG A 124 -7.10 3.00 8.05
C ARG A 124 -6.41 4.30 7.66
N GLN A 125 -5.09 4.27 7.44
CA GLN A 125 -4.30 5.46 7.13
C GLN A 125 -4.64 6.06 5.75
N PHE A 126 -5.11 5.23 4.81
CA PHE A 126 -5.43 5.64 3.45
C PHE A 126 -6.94 5.60 3.13
N ASN A 127 -7.81 5.36 4.12
CA ASN A 127 -9.26 5.18 3.95
C ASN A 127 -9.62 4.23 2.79
N LEU A 128 -8.99 3.05 2.76
CA LEU A 128 -9.20 2.05 1.70
C LEU A 128 -10.40 1.12 1.98
N SER A 129 -11.16 1.35 3.06
CA SER A 129 -12.24 0.47 3.54
C SER A 129 -13.59 0.62 2.80
N GLU A 130 -13.67 1.45 1.76
CA GLU A 130 -14.92 1.62 1.00
C GLU A 130 -14.63 1.70 -0.50
N GLN A 131 -14.40 0.54 -1.14
CA GLN A 131 -14.63 0.35 -2.59
C GLN A 131 -15.09 -1.08 -2.86
#